data_AF-A0A943NHH3-F1
#
_entry.id   AF-A0A943NHH3-F1
#
_cell.length_a   1.000
_cell.length_b   1.000
_cell.length_c   1.000
_cell.angle_alpha   90.00
_cell.angle_beta   90.00
_cell.angle_gamma   90.00
#
_symmetry.space_group_name_H-M   'P 1'
#
loop_
_entity.id
_entity.type
_entity.pdbx_description
1 polymer ?
#
loop_
_entity_poly.entity_id
_entity_poly.type
_entity_poly.pdbx_seq_one_letter_code
_entity_poly.pdbx_strand_id
1 'polypeptide(L)'
;LPAGFQSIMYSLSNMLIQASVNRFGTDTVASWVVLGKVDGINWMILGALGIASMTFVGQNYGAGRLDRIQKSLKLSLLIGVCISIVFGGALLLFGWPLFGLFTSDDTVLAMSMQLLWYFAPFYWLFVPIEIISGALRGMGDTLIPTIITATGICVFRVAWIYTVVPLHNSMFTVSLSYPISWVLTAIAFAIYYMIARKKLIANAPKPRTAE
;
A
#
# COMPACT_ATOMS: atom_id res chain seq x y z
N LEU A 1 7.13 -17.72 7.35
CA LEU A 1 6.59 -17.26 8.66
C LEU A 1 6.26 -15.76 8.67
N PRO A 2 7.17 -14.82 8.33
CA PRO A 2 6.86 -13.37 8.39
C PRO A 2 5.68 -12.93 7.52
N ALA A 3 5.59 -13.42 6.28
CA ALA A 3 4.47 -13.09 5.38
C ALA A 3 3.10 -13.55 5.92
N GLY A 4 3.03 -14.71 6.57
CA GLY A 4 1.78 -15.21 7.17
C GLY A 4 1.32 -14.35 8.35
N PHE A 5 2.26 -13.92 9.20
CA PHE A 5 1.97 -12.98 10.28
C PHE A 5 1.47 -11.63 9.75
N GLN A 6 2.11 -11.11 8.71
CA GLN A 6 1.67 -9.88 8.03
C GLN A 6 0.23 -9.99 7.53
N SER A 7 -0.12 -11.10 6.87
CA SER A 7 -1.49 -11.32 6.38
C SER A 7 -2.52 -11.36 7.50
N ILE A 8 -2.22 -12.04 8.61
CA ILE A 8 -3.13 -12.09 9.77
C ILE A 8 -3.33 -10.67 10.34
N MET A 9 -2.27 -9.88 10.47
CA MET A 9 -2.36 -8.51 10.96
C MET A 9 -3.21 -7.62 10.04
N TYR A 10 -3.05 -7.76 8.73
CA TYR A 10 -3.90 -7.05 7.77
C TYR A 10 -5.36 -7.43 7.91
N SER A 11 -5.67 -8.72 8.01
CA SER A 11 -7.04 -9.20 8.20
C SER A 11 -7.66 -8.66 9.49
N LEU A 12 -6.92 -8.67 10.60
CA LEU A 12 -7.38 -8.12 11.88
C LEU A 12 -7.59 -6.61 11.80
N SER A 13 -6.63 -5.87 11.21
CA SER A 13 -6.74 -4.42 11.04
C SER A 13 -7.96 -4.05 10.19
N ASN A 14 -8.16 -4.73 9.06
CA ASN A 14 -9.30 -4.51 8.18
C ASN A 14 -10.63 -4.84 8.86
N MET A 15 -10.69 -5.90 9.68
CA MET A 15 -11.88 -6.23 10.46
C MET A 15 -12.23 -5.14 11.48
N LEU A 16 -11.23 -4.57 12.16
CA LEU A 16 -11.43 -3.48 13.12
C LEU A 16 -11.86 -2.19 12.43
N ILE A 17 -11.28 -1.87 11.27
CA ILE A 17 -11.72 -0.73 10.44
C ILE A 17 -13.17 -0.94 10.00
N GLN A 18 -13.53 -2.12 9.51
CA GLN A 18 -14.90 -2.44 9.10
C GLN A 18 -15.87 -2.33 10.29
N ALA A 19 -15.49 -2.82 11.47
CA ALA A 19 -16.30 -2.68 12.68
C ALA A 19 -16.54 -1.21 13.06
N SER A 20 -15.54 -0.34 12.85
CA SER A 20 -15.70 1.10 13.01
C SER A 20 -16.64 1.68 11.96
N VAL A 21 -16.51 1.27 10.69
CA VAL A 21 -17.35 1.72 9.56
C VAL A 21 -18.83 1.35 9.78
N ASN A 22 -19.11 0.18 10.36
CA ASN A 22 -20.46 -0.29 10.64
C ASN A 22 -21.25 0.60 11.62
N ARG A 23 -20.59 1.51 12.33
CA ARG A 23 -21.23 2.45 13.26
C ARG A 23 -21.83 3.69 12.58
N PHE A 24 -21.57 3.90 11.29
CA PHE A 24 -21.94 5.11 10.55
C PHE A 24 -23.16 4.93 9.62
N GLY A 25 -23.96 3.90 9.83
CA GLY A 25 -25.18 3.63 9.06
C GLY A 25 -24.97 2.71 7.85
N THR A 26 -26.07 2.17 7.36
CA THR A 26 -26.11 1.15 6.29
C THR A 26 -25.57 1.67 4.97
N ASP A 27 -25.87 2.92 4.62
CA ASP A 27 -25.49 3.53 3.34
C ASP A 27 -23.98 3.74 3.28
N THR A 28 -23.37 4.12 4.41
CA THR A 28 -21.92 4.22 4.57
C THR A 28 -21.24 2.86 4.39
N VAL A 29 -21.81 1.80 5.00
CA VAL A 29 -21.29 0.44 4.87
C VAL A 29 -21.38 -0.04 3.43
N ALA A 30 -22.51 0.18 2.76
CA ALA A 30 -22.68 -0.16 1.35
C ALA A 30 -21.67 0.58 0.47
N SER A 31 -21.48 1.88 0.71
CA SER A 31 -20.53 2.72 -0.03
C SER A 31 -19.09 2.26 0.16
N TRP A 32 -18.72 1.89 1.38
CA TRP A 32 -17.41 1.32 1.68
C TRP A 32 -17.15 0.02 0.92
N VAL A 33 -18.16 -0.85 0.82
CA VAL A 33 -18.08 -2.10 0.05
C VAL A 33 -17.93 -1.82 -1.45
N VAL A 34 -18.69 -0.87 -2.00
CA VAL A 34 -18.59 -0.46 -3.41
C VAL A 34 -17.21 0.10 -3.72
N LEU A 35 -16.71 1.02 -2.89
CA LEU A 35 -15.33 1.53 -3.00
C LEU A 35 -14.31 0.39 -2.95
N GLY A 36 -14.44 -0.53 -1.99
CA GLY A 36 -13.52 -1.63 -1.80
C GLY A 36 -13.38 -2.55 -3.02
N LYS A 37 -14.45 -2.73 -3.81
CA LYS A 37 -14.39 -3.50 -5.06
C LYS A 37 -13.48 -2.83 -6.09
N VAL A 38 -13.58 -1.52 -6.23
CA VAL A 38 -12.79 -0.73 -7.17
C VAL A 38 -11.35 -0.57 -6.67
N ASP A 39 -11.18 -0.28 -5.38
CA ASP A 39 -9.87 -0.14 -4.74
C ASP A 39 -9.07 -1.46 -4.79
N GLY A 40 -9.76 -2.62 -4.73
CA GLY A 40 -9.16 -3.94 -4.92
C GLY A 40 -8.30 -4.05 -6.18
N ILE A 41 -8.68 -3.40 -7.27
CA ILE A 41 -7.92 -3.39 -8.52
C ILE A 41 -6.58 -2.65 -8.34
N ASN A 42 -6.59 -1.50 -7.64
CA ASN A 42 -5.37 -0.76 -7.33
C ASN A 42 -4.42 -1.59 -6.47
N TRP A 43 -4.93 -2.26 -5.43
CA TRP A 43 -4.14 -3.15 -4.58
C TRP A 43 -3.48 -4.28 -5.37
N MET A 44 -4.20 -4.88 -6.32
CA MET A 44 -3.63 -5.93 -7.19
C MET A 44 -2.50 -5.39 -8.07
N ILE A 45 -2.67 -4.22 -8.66
CA ILE A 45 -1.64 -3.57 -9.49
C ILE A 45 -0.38 -3.27 -8.66
N LEU A 46 -0.55 -2.69 -7.47
CA LEU A 46 0.57 -2.35 -6.59
C LEU A 46 1.28 -3.59 -6.05
N GLY A 47 0.51 -4.64 -5.70
CA GLY A 47 1.08 -5.93 -5.31
C GLY A 47 1.91 -6.57 -6.44
N ALA A 48 1.43 -6.50 -7.68
CA ALA A 48 2.17 -7.00 -8.85
C ALA A 48 3.48 -6.24 -9.06
N LEU A 49 3.48 -4.91 -8.90
CA LEU A 49 4.70 -4.09 -8.96
C LEU A 49 5.67 -4.43 -7.83
N GLY A 50 5.18 -4.70 -6.61
CA GLY A 50 5.98 -5.16 -5.48
C GLY A 50 6.68 -6.49 -5.78
N ILE A 51 5.98 -7.46 -6.35
CA ILE A 51 6.53 -8.75 -6.77
C ILE A 51 7.57 -8.57 -7.89
N ALA A 52 7.25 -7.77 -8.91
CA ALA A 52 8.19 -7.48 -10.00
C ALA A 52 9.49 -6.83 -9.47
N SER A 53 9.37 -5.87 -8.54
CA SER A 53 10.51 -5.26 -7.84
C SER A 53 11.34 -6.31 -7.11
N MET A 54 10.69 -7.20 -6.36
CA MET A 54 11.36 -8.30 -5.65
C MET A 54 12.13 -9.21 -6.60
N THR A 55 11.54 -9.60 -7.73
CA THR A 55 12.18 -10.47 -8.73
C THR A 55 13.39 -9.79 -9.37
N PHE A 56 13.23 -8.56 -9.90
CA PHE A 56 14.34 -7.87 -10.56
C PHE A 56 15.48 -7.57 -9.59
N VAL A 57 15.16 -7.14 -8.37
CA VAL A 57 16.19 -6.88 -7.36
C VAL A 57 16.87 -8.18 -6.94
N GLY A 58 16.12 -9.26 -6.70
CA GLY A 58 16.70 -10.56 -6.32
C GLY A 58 17.61 -11.15 -7.39
N GLN A 59 17.24 -11.07 -8.66
CA GLN A 59 18.09 -11.52 -9.77
C GLN A 59 19.39 -10.70 -9.85
N ASN A 60 19.31 -9.37 -9.74
CA ASN A 60 20.50 -8.52 -9.80
C ASN A 60 21.37 -8.68 -8.55
N TYR A 61 20.76 -8.88 -7.38
CA TYR A 61 21.45 -9.16 -6.11
C TYR A 61 22.22 -10.49 -6.18
N GLY A 62 21.58 -11.56 -6.63
CA GLY A 62 22.22 -12.87 -6.81
C GLY A 62 23.35 -12.87 -7.86
N ALA A 63 23.27 -11.98 -8.86
CA ALA A 63 24.29 -11.80 -9.89
C ALA A 63 25.42 -10.82 -9.50
N GLY A 64 25.38 -10.23 -8.30
CA GLY A 64 26.35 -9.21 -7.86
C GLY A 64 26.27 -7.87 -8.63
N ARG A 65 25.18 -7.62 -9.38
CA ARG A 65 24.99 -6.41 -10.22
C ARG A 65 24.29 -5.30 -9.45
N LEU A 66 24.99 -4.74 -8.46
CA LEU A 66 24.44 -3.83 -7.45
C LEU A 66 24.06 -2.46 -8.01
N ASP A 67 24.76 -2.01 -9.05
CA ASP A 67 24.45 -0.82 -9.84
C ASP A 67 23.05 -0.92 -10.50
N ARG A 68 22.67 -2.13 -10.93
CA ARG A 68 21.36 -2.38 -11.54
C ARG A 68 20.23 -2.41 -10.53
N ILE A 69 20.48 -2.78 -9.28
CA ILE A 69 19.45 -2.76 -8.22
C ILE A 69 18.88 -1.35 -8.05
N GLN A 70 19.74 -0.34 -7.97
CA GLN A 70 19.29 1.05 -7.81
C GLN A 70 18.55 1.57 -9.03
N LYS A 71 18.97 1.20 -10.24
CA LYS A 71 18.29 1.56 -11.49
C LYS A 71 16.90 0.92 -11.54
N SER A 72 16.79 -0.37 -11.25
CA SER A 72 15.51 -1.09 -11.19
C SER A 72 14.58 -0.46 -10.16
N LEU A 73 15.07 -0.14 -8.96
CA LEU A 73 14.24 0.47 -7.92
C LEU A 73 13.69 1.84 -8.35
N LYS A 74 14.55 2.72 -8.89
CA LYS A 74 14.12 4.06 -9.36
C LYS A 74 13.10 3.97 -10.49
N LEU A 75 13.33 3.07 -11.44
CA LEU A 75 12.41 2.87 -12.57
C LEU A 75 11.07 2.30 -12.10
N SER A 76 11.09 1.28 -11.24
CA SER A 76 9.87 0.71 -10.66
C SER A 76 9.08 1.77 -9.88
N LEU A 77 9.75 2.60 -9.06
CA LEU A 77 9.11 3.70 -8.33
C LEU A 77 8.43 4.69 -9.28
N LEU A 78 9.13 5.12 -10.34
CA LEU A 78 8.57 6.04 -11.33
C LEU A 78 7.36 5.42 -12.02
N ILE A 79 7.48 4.18 -12.51
CA ILE A 79 6.38 3.47 -13.19
C ILE A 79 5.20 3.31 -12.24
N GLY A 80 5.43 2.89 -10.99
CA GLY A 80 4.38 2.70 -10.00
C GLY A 80 3.65 4.00 -9.66
N VAL A 81 4.38 5.10 -9.47
CA VAL A 81 3.78 6.42 -9.20
C VAL A 81 2.94 6.87 -10.40
N CYS A 82 3.46 6.75 -11.62
CA CYS A 82 2.73 7.09 -12.83
C CYS A 82 1.44 6.25 -12.95
N ILE A 83 1.52 4.93 -12.76
CA ILE A 83 0.37 4.04 -12.82
C ILE A 83 -0.67 4.41 -11.75
N SER A 84 -0.25 4.63 -10.50
CA SER A 84 -1.17 5.00 -9.42
C SER A 84 -1.83 6.35 -9.64
N ILE A 85 -1.11 7.35 -10.16
CA ILE A 85 -1.68 8.66 -10.48
C ILE A 85 -2.68 8.54 -11.64
N VAL A 86 -2.33 7.83 -12.71
CA VAL A 86 -3.23 7.61 -13.85
C VAL A 86 -4.47 6.85 -13.41
N PHE A 87 -4.31 5.78 -12.62
CA PHE A 87 -5.42 4.99 -12.11
C PHE A 87 -6.32 5.80 -11.17
N GLY A 88 -5.73 6.48 -10.18
CA GLY A 88 -6.47 7.35 -9.25
C GLY A 88 -7.21 8.48 -9.98
N GLY A 89 -6.55 9.13 -10.94
CA GLY A 89 -7.16 10.16 -11.79
C GLY A 89 -8.30 9.62 -12.65
N ALA A 90 -8.12 8.45 -13.27
CA ALA A 90 -9.19 7.79 -14.03
C ALA A 90 -10.39 7.46 -13.15
N LEU A 91 -10.17 6.99 -11.92
CA LEU A 91 -11.26 6.76 -10.97
C LEU A 91 -11.98 8.05 -10.58
N LEU A 92 -11.27 9.14 -10.36
CA LEU A 92 -11.91 10.42 -10.03
C LEU A 92 -12.76 10.97 -11.20
N LEU A 93 -12.33 10.73 -12.45
CA LEU A 93 -13.05 11.16 -13.65
C LEU A 93 -14.24 10.24 -14.00
N PHE A 94 -14.06 8.93 -13.85
CA PHE A 94 -15.03 7.90 -14.27
C PHE A 94 -15.68 7.16 -13.09
N GLY A 95 -15.56 7.68 -11.87
CA GLY A 95 -16.04 7.03 -10.66
C GLY A 95 -17.55 6.87 -10.61
N TRP A 96 -18.30 7.87 -11.08
CA TRP A 96 -19.78 7.81 -11.16
C TRP A 96 -20.29 6.63 -11.98
N PRO A 97 -19.93 6.47 -13.27
CA PRO A 97 -20.39 5.32 -14.05
C PRO A 97 -19.82 4.00 -13.52
N LEU A 98 -18.60 3.99 -12.96
CA LEU A 98 -17.99 2.77 -12.42
C LEU A 98 -18.71 2.27 -11.16
N PHE A 99 -19.02 3.16 -10.22
CA PHE A 99 -19.80 2.81 -9.03
C PHE A 99 -21.24 2.47 -9.37
N GLY A 100 -21.82 3.09 -10.41
CA GLY A 100 -23.14 2.75 -10.95
C GLY A 100 -23.28 1.31 -11.45
N LEU A 101 -22.16 0.61 -11.71
CA LEU A 101 -22.18 -0.84 -12.02
C LEU A 101 -22.48 -1.71 -10.79
N PHE A 102 -22.26 -1.19 -9.60
CA PHE A 102 -22.38 -1.94 -8.35
C PHE A 102 -23.59 -1.52 -7.50
N THR A 103 -24.13 -0.32 -7.73
CA THR A 103 -25.30 0.19 -7.02
C THR A 103 -26.14 1.09 -7.92
N SER A 104 -27.46 1.04 -7.74
CA SER A 104 -28.43 1.97 -8.35
C SER A 104 -28.95 3.01 -7.34
N ASP A 105 -28.50 2.96 -6.08
CA ASP A 105 -28.89 3.90 -5.05
C ASP A 105 -28.03 5.18 -5.14
N ASP A 106 -28.68 6.31 -5.41
CA ASP A 106 -28.04 7.62 -5.57
C ASP A 106 -27.28 8.08 -4.31
N THR A 107 -27.78 7.74 -3.12
CA THR A 107 -27.15 8.08 -1.84
C THR A 107 -25.84 7.32 -1.69
N VAL A 108 -25.87 6.00 -1.93
CA VAL A 108 -24.68 5.14 -1.88
C VAL A 108 -23.68 5.56 -2.95
N LEU A 109 -24.15 5.96 -4.14
CA LEU A 109 -23.31 6.44 -5.23
C LEU A 109 -22.55 7.72 -4.84
N ALA A 110 -23.25 8.71 -4.30
CA ALA A 110 -22.66 9.97 -3.85
C ALA A 110 -21.66 9.76 -2.71
N MET A 111 -22.00 8.92 -1.72
CA MET A 111 -21.11 8.59 -0.61
C MET A 111 -19.88 7.79 -1.06
N SER A 112 -20.01 6.89 -2.04
CA SER A 112 -18.88 6.18 -2.64
C SER A 112 -17.93 7.13 -3.35
N MET A 113 -18.46 8.12 -4.08
CA MET A 113 -17.65 9.19 -4.68
C MET A 113 -16.94 10.03 -3.64
N GLN A 114 -17.63 10.39 -2.55
CA GLN A 114 -17.01 11.14 -1.45
C GLN A 114 -15.85 10.36 -0.83
N LEU A 115 -16.04 9.06 -0.55
CA LEU A 115 -14.95 8.23 -0.06
C LEU A 115 -13.82 8.16 -1.08
N LEU A 116 -14.11 7.96 -2.36
CA LEU A 116 -13.09 7.92 -3.41
C LEU A 116 -12.20 9.17 -3.41
N TRP A 117 -12.77 10.36 -3.20
CA TRP A 117 -12.02 11.61 -3.07
C TRP A 117 -11.05 11.62 -1.88
N TYR A 118 -11.33 10.85 -0.81
CA TYR A 118 -10.43 10.72 0.34
C TYR A 118 -9.26 9.75 0.09
N PHE A 119 -9.37 8.86 -0.89
CA PHE A 119 -8.36 7.81 -1.14
C PHE A 119 -7.57 8.03 -2.44
N ALA A 120 -8.25 8.25 -3.56
CA ALA A 120 -7.65 8.24 -4.89
C ALA A 120 -6.49 9.23 -5.09
N PRO A 121 -6.55 10.48 -4.56
CA PRO A 121 -5.41 11.41 -4.65
C PRO A 121 -4.14 10.92 -3.95
N PHE A 122 -4.26 9.93 -3.07
CA PHE A 122 -3.20 9.47 -2.18
C PHE A 122 -2.67 8.07 -2.52
N TYR A 123 -3.22 7.37 -3.51
CA TYR A 123 -2.78 6.01 -3.88
C TYR A 123 -1.30 5.91 -4.21
N TRP A 124 -0.72 6.96 -4.82
CA TRP A 124 0.70 6.99 -5.14
C TRP A 124 1.61 6.93 -3.91
N LEU A 125 1.12 7.30 -2.71
CA LEU A 125 1.88 7.19 -1.45
C LEU A 125 2.14 5.74 -1.06
N PHE A 126 1.32 4.81 -1.55
CA PHE A 126 1.50 3.39 -1.27
C PHE A 126 2.57 2.73 -2.14
N VAL A 127 2.88 3.31 -3.31
CA VAL A 127 3.89 2.80 -4.24
C VAL A 127 5.26 2.56 -3.58
N PRO A 128 5.88 3.52 -2.86
CA PRO A 128 7.17 3.30 -2.24
C PRO A 128 7.14 2.19 -1.19
N ILE A 129 6.01 1.98 -0.50
CA ILE A 129 5.85 0.90 0.48
C ILE A 129 6.01 -0.45 -0.22
N GLU A 130 5.24 -0.71 -1.27
CA GLU A 130 5.30 -2.00 -1.97
C GLU A 130 6.63 -2.23 -2.70
N ILE A 131 7.13 -1.20 -3.39
CA ILE A 131 8.29 -1.34 -4.25
C ILE A 131 9.58 -1.48 -3.44
N ILE A 132 9.75 -0.68 -2.37
CA ILE A 132 10.92 -0.78 -1.49
C ILE A 132 10.83 -2.05 -0.63
N SER A 133 9.64 -2.39 -0.13
CA SER A 133 9.44 -3.66 0.59
C SER A 133 9.76 -4.86 -0.29
N GLY A 134 9.30 -4.87 -1.54
CA GLY A 134 9.64 -5.91 -2.51
C GLY A 134 11.14 -5.99 -2.77
N ALA A 135 11.81 -4.85 -2.97
CA ALA A 135 13.26 -4.79 -3.18
C ALA A 135 14.05 -5.34 -1.99
N LEU A 136 13.70 -4.96 -0.76
CA LEU A 136 14.35 -5.45 0.46
C LEU A 136 14.18 -6.97 0.61
N ARG A 137 12.97 -7.47 0.37
CA ARG A 137 12.68 -8.90 0.35
C ARG A 137 13.48 -9.63 -0.74
N GLY A 138 13.67 -9.01 -1.91
CA GLY A 138 14.50 -9.52 -2.99
C GLY A 138 15.99 -9.62 -2.63
N MET A 139 16.49 -8.76 -1.74
CA MET A 139 17.86 -8.82 -1.20
C MET A 139 18.00 -9.78 0.00
N GLY A 140 16.93 -10.49 0.37
CA GLY A 140 16.92 -11.45 1.48
C GLY A 140 16.50 -10.89 2.84
N ASP A 141 16.22 -9.58 2.93
CA ASP A 141 15.71 -8.96 4.15
C ASP A 141 14.18 -8.95 4.16
N THR A 142 13.59 -9.89 4.90
CA THR A 142 12.13 -10.08 4.93
C THR A 142 11.50 -9.68 6.26
N LEU A 143 12.26 -9.72 7.36
CA LEU A 143 11.74 -9.48 8.70
C LEU A 143 11.46 -7.99 8.94
N ILE A 144 12.43 -7.12 8.64
CA ILE A 144 12.26 -5.69 8.90
C ILE A 144 11.16 -5.07 8.03
N PRO A 145 11.07 -5.35 6.70
CA PRO A 145 9.94 -4.90 5.90
C PRO A 145 8.59 -5.34 6.45
N THR A 146 8.51 -6.57 6.97
CA THR A 146 7.28 -7.09 7.59
C THR A 146 6.91 -6.27 8.83
N ILE A 147 7.88 -6.00 9.71
CA ILE A 147 7.66 -5.23 10.94
C ILE A 147 7.24 -3.78 10.62
N ILE A 148 7.92 -3.12 9.68
CA ILE A 148 7.57 -1.74 9.28
C ILE A 148 6.14 -1.69 8.73
N THR A 149 5.77 -2.66 7.89
CA THR A 149 4.42 -2.71 7.30
C THR A 149 3.35 -3.01 8.35
N ALA A 150 3.61 -3.99 9.22
CA ALA A 150 2.73 -4.36 10.33
C ALA A 150 2.48 -3.18 11.28
N THR A 151 3.53 -2.47 11.67
CA THR A 151 3.43 -1.36 12.63
C THR A 151 2.88 -0.10 11.98
N GLY A 152 3.45 0.33 10.86
CA GLY A 152 3.08 1.57 10.18
C GLY A 152 1.70 1.55 9.55
N ILE A 153 1.20 0.38 9.15
CA ILE A 153 -0.15 0.25 8.58
C ILE A 153 -1.12 -0.30 9.61
N CYS A 154 -0.91 -1.52 10.11
CA CYS A 154 -1.94 -2.20 10.90
C CYS A 154 -2.06 -1.60 12.30
N VAL A 155 -0.96 -1.55 13.05
CA VAL A 155 -0.97 -1.04 14.43
C VAL A 155 -1.34 0.44 14.46
N PHE A 156 -0.77 1.25 13.56
CA PHE A 156 -1.10 2.66 13.46
C PHE A 156 -2.59 2.90 13.21
N ARG A 157 -3.19 2.19 12.24
CA ARG A 157 -4.63 2.35 11.94
C ARG A 157 -5.52 1.91 13.09
N VAL A 158 -5.17 0.81 13.77
CA VAL A 158 -5.90 0.36 14.96
C VAL A 158 -5.80 1.41 16.08
N ALA A 159 -4.60 1.91 16.36
CA ALA A 159 -4.41 2.97 17.34
C ALA A 159 -5.23 4.23 16.97
N TRP A 160 -5.23 4.63 15.70
CA TRP A 160 -6.01 5.75 15.20
C TRP A 160 -7.52 5.57 15.44
N ILE A 161 -8.06 4.39 15.17
CA ILE A 161 -9.48 4.06 15.41
C ILE A 161 -9.85 4.16 16.88
N TYR A 162 -8.98 3.74 17.80
CA TYR A 162 -9.28 3.79 19.23
C TYR A 162 -9.00 5.14 19.89
N THR A 163 -8.24 6.03 19.23
CA THR A 163 -7.81 7.31 19.84
C THR A 163 -8.38 8.54 19.12
N VAL A 164 -8.29 8.61 17.80
CA VAL A 164 -8.65 9.82 17.03
C VAL A 164 -10.10 9.79 16.56
N VAL A 165 -10.61 8.63 16.14
CA VAL A 165 -12.01 8.49 15.70
C VAL A 165 -13.03 8.82 16.80
N PRO A 166 -12.82 8.47 18.08
CA PRO A 166 -13.74 8.87 19.15
C PRO A 166 -13.77 10.39 19.38
N LEU A 167 -12.69 11.10 19.07
CA LEU A 167 -12.61 12.57 19.21
C LEU A 167 -13.36 13.28 18.08
N HIS A 168 -13.27 12.75 16.86
CA HIS A 168 -13.97 13.26 15.69
C HIS A 168 -14.64 12.11 14.94
N ASN A 169 -15.88 11.79 15.33
CA ASN A 169 -16.63 10.66 14.82
C ASN A 169 -17.18 10.95 13.41
N SER A 170 -16.31 10.90 12.41
CA SER A 170 -16.66 11.11 11.00
C SER A 170 -15.99 10.09 10.09
N MET A 171 -16.64 9.78 8.97
CA MET A 171 -16.05 8.92 7.93
C MET A 171 -14.74 9.47 7.40
N PHE A 172 -14.65 10.79 7.25
CA PHE A 172 -13.43 11.46 6.86
C PHE A 172 -12.27 11.15 7.82
N THR A 173 -12.51 11.19 9.14
CA THR A 173 -11.50 10.84 10.15
C THR A 173 -11.00 9.40 10.02
N VAL A 174 -11.91 8.46 9.70
CA VAL A 174 -11.55 7.06 9.46
C VAL A 174 -10.71 6.95 8.19
N SER A 175 -11.13 7.58 7.10
CA SER A 175 -10.41 7.56 5.82
C SER A 175 -9.04 8.22 5.90
N LEU A 176 -8.88 9.30 6.67
CA LEU A 176 -7.59 9.98 6.87
C LEU A 176 -6.50 9.08 7.48
N SER A 177 -6.90 8.05 8.24
CA SER A 177 -5.94 7.09 8.78
C SER A 177 -5.11 6.41 7.68
N TYR A 178 -5.65 6.28 6.46
CA TYR A 178 -5.00 5.62 5.34
C TYR A 178 -3.87 6.47 4.76
N PRO A 179 -4.11 7.68 4.20
CA PRO A 179 -3.04 8.53 3.71
C PRO A 179 -1.95 8.79 4.75
N ILE A 180 -2.33 9.04 6.00
CA ILE A 180 -1.35 9.29 7.08
C ILE A 180 -0.50 8.03 7.34
N SER A 181 -1.12 6.85 7.44
CA SER A 181 -0.38 5.59 7.57
C SER A 181 0.57 5.36 6.40
N TRP A 182 0.17 5.73 5.19
CA TRP A 182 1.00 5.58 3.99
C TRP A 182 2.20 6.52 4.00
N VAL A 183 2.01 7.80 4.33
CA VAL A 183 3.12 8.75 4.46
C VAL A 183 4.14 8.25 5.49
N LEU A 184 3.68 7.92 6.70
CA LEU A 184 4.56 7.47 7.78
C LEU A 184 5.33 6.19 7.40
N THR A 185 4.63 5.23 6.81
CA THR A 185 5.23 3.95 6.41
C THR A 185 6.18 4.12 5.22
N ALA A 186 5.85 4.95 4.24
CA ALA A 186 6.72 5.27 3.11
C ALA A 186 8.02 5.95 3.58
N ILE A 187 7.93 6.89 4.53
CA ILE A 187 9.10 7.53 5.14
C ILE A 187 9.95 6.48 5.88
N ALA A 188 9.32 5.61 6.68
CA ALA A 188 10.02 4.55 7.39
C ALA A 188 10.77 3.60 6.42
N PHE A 189 10.14 3.22 5.31
CA PHE A 189 10.79 2.41 4.26
C PHE A 189 11.93 3.14 3.57
N ALA A 190 11.77 4.43 3.25
CA ALA A 190 12.82 5.23 2.64
C ALA A 190 14.05 5.35 3.55
N ILE A 191 13.83 5.67 4.84
CA ILE A 191 14.90 5.75 5.85
C ILE A 191 15.57 4.40 6.01
N TYR A 192 14.79 3.34 6.21
CA TYR A 192 15.32 2.01 6.41
C TYR A 192 16.16 1.54 5.21
N TYR A 193 15.67 1.76 3.98
CA TYR A 193 16.41 1.42 2.78
C TYR A 193 17.75 2.18 2.70
N MET A 194 17.78 3.48 3.02
CA MET A 194 19.03 4.27 3.00
C MET A 194 20.08 3.72 3.98
N ILE A 195 19.66 3.22 5.14
CA ILE A 195 20.53 2.65 6.17
C ILE A 195 20.96 1.23 5.78
N ALA A 196 20.00 0.37 5.46
CA ALA A 196 20.21 -1.05 5.22
C ALA A 196 20.95 -1.33 3.90
N ARG A 197 20.76 -0.49 2.86
CA ARG A 197 21.32 -0.76 1.53
C ARG A 197 22.83 -1.01 1.54
N LYS A 198 23.61 -0.27 2.32
CA LYS A 198 25.08 -0.43 2.34
C LYS A 198 25.47 -1.81 2.87
N LYS A 199 24.83 -2.24 3.96
CA LYS A 199 25.05 -3.54 4.60
C LYS A 199 24.58 -4.68 3.70
N LEU A 200 23.40 -4.55 3.11
CA LEU A 200 22.83 -5.56 2.21
C LEU A 200 23.70 -5.72 0.95
N ILE A 201 24.09 -4.61 0.32
CA ILE A 201 24.99 -4.61 -0.85
C ILE A 201 26.37 -5.21 -0.51
N ALA A 202 26.93 -4.94 0.67
CA ALA A 202 28.20 -5.52 1.10
C ALA A 202 28.13 -7.05 1.29
N ASN A 203 26.95 -7.58 1.64
CA ASN A 203 26.71 -9.01 1.82
C ASN A 203 26.32 -9.72 0.50
N ALA A 204 26.34 -9.02 -0.63
CA ALA A 204 25.94 -9.60 -1.90
C ALA A 204 26.94 -10.69 -2.36
N PRO A 205 26.45 -11.77 -3.00
CA PRO A 205 27.31 -12.78 -3.61
C PRO A 205 28.26 -12.14 -4.64
N LYS A 206 29.52 -12.60 -4.69
CA LYS A 206 30.44 -12.20 -5.76
C LYS A 206 29.86 -12.63 -7.12
N PRO A 207 30.02 -11.81 -8.17
CA PRO A 207 29.57 -12.20 -9.50
C PRO A 207 30.25 -13.52 -9.88
N ARG A 208 29.47 -14.52 -10.32
CA ARG A 208 30.02 -15.74 -10.92
C ARG A 208 30.85 -15.30 -12.12
N THR A 209 32.17 -15.41 -12.03
CA THR A 209 33.04 -15.36 -13.19
C THR A 209 32.61 -16.49 -14.12
N ALA A 210 32.29 -16.14 -15.36
CA ALA A 210 32.10 -17.15 -16.40
C ALA A 210 33.48 -17.77 -16.65
N GLU A 211 33.73 -18.92 -16.03
CA GLU A 211 34.75 -19.87 -16.48
C GLU A 211 34.22 -20.64 -17.68
#